data_AF-A0A928UJQ1-F1
#
_entry.id   AF-A0A928UJQ1-F1
#
_cell.length_a   1.000
_cell.length_b   1.000
_cell.length_c   1.000
_cell.angle_alpha   90.00
_cell.angle_beta   90.00
_cell.angle_gamma   90.00
#
_symmetry.space_group_name_H-M   'P 1'
#
loop_
_entity.id
_entity.type
_entity.pdbx_description
1 polymer ?
#
loop_
_entity_poly.entity_id
_entity_poly.type
_entity_poly.pdbx_seq_one_letter_code
_entity_poly.pdbx_strand_id
1 'polypeptide(L)' 'MDQIIKVAWDLNENSENRYKLVYEIAELAKKLVDETQMKKARDEFGFEEVVQESSYKKENPVEHAIMVKASESDNTELVG' A
#
# COMPACT_ATOMS: atom_id res chain seq x y z
N MET A 1 -6.40 0.91 -13.45
CA MET A 1 -6.95 -0.41 -13.10
C MET A 1 -6.19 -1.51 -13.84
N ASP A 2 -5.95 -1.38 -15.15
CA ASP A 2 -5.13 -2.37 -15.87
C ASP A 2 -3.67 -2.47 -15.38
N GLN A 3 -3.07 -1.36 -14.96
CA GLN A 3 -1.70 -1.35 -14.45
C GLN A 3 -1.53 -2.10 -13.12
N ILE A 4 -2.49 -1.99 -12.19
CA ILE A 4 -2.41 -2.69 -10.90
C ILE A 4 -2.57 -4.20 -11.10
N ILE A 5 -3.40 -4.62 -12.06
CA ILE A 5 -3.56 -6.03 -12.43
C ILE A 5 -2.23 -6.55 -12.98
N LYS A 6 -1.57 -5.80 -13.87
CA LYS A 6 -0.26 -6.20 -14.40
C LYS A 6 0.79 -6.37 -13.29
N VAL A 7 0.91 -5.37 -12.40
CA VAL A 7 1.85 -5.44 -11.27
C VAL A 7 1.55 -6.63 -10.37
N ALA A 8 0.28 -6.88 -10.04
CA ALA A 8 -0.12 -8.01 -9.21
C ALA A 8 0.19 -9.36 -9.90
N TRP A 9 0.05 -9.44 -11.22
CA TRP A 9 0.42 -10.62 -12.00
C TRP A 9 1.92 -10.87 -11.98
N ASP A 10 2.72 -9.84 -12.30
CA ASP A 10 4.18 -9.93 -12.30
C ASP A 10 4.69 -10.36 -10.91
N LEU A 11 4.13 -9.78 -9.84
CA LEU A 11 4.45 -10.12 -8.44
C LEU A 11 4.11 -11.58 -8.11
N ASN A 12 2.99 -12.08 -8.62
CA ASN A 12 2.53 -13.44 -8.40
C ASN A 12 3.38 -14.47 -9.16
N GLU A 13 3.84 -14.14 -10.38
CA GLU A 13 4.73 -15.01 -11.16
C GLU A 13 6.15 -15.09 -10.56
N ASN A 14 6.64 -13.98 -10.00
CA ASN A 14 7.96 -13.91 -9.37
C ASN A 14 7.99 -14.40 -7.92
N SER A 15 6.86 -14.86 -7.37
CA SER A 15 6.78 -15.36 -5.99
C SER A 15 6.84 -16.89 -5.94
N GLU A 16 7.80 -17.41 -5.17
CA GLU A 16 7.92 -18.86 -4.91
C GLU A 16 6.71 -19.43 -4.16
N ASN A 17 6.06 -18.60 -3.32
CA ASN A 17 4.90 -19.02 -2.53
C ASN A 17 3.79 -17.97 -2.56
N ARG A 18 2.82 -18.21 -3.44
CA ARG A 18 1.65 -17.34 -3.68
C ARG A 18 0.79 -17.13 -2.44
N TYR A 19 0.66 -18.13 -1.56
CA TYR A 19 -0.12 -17.98 -0.32
C TYR A 19 0.59 -17.07 0.68
N LYS A 20 1.91 -17.20 0.78
CA LYS A 20 2.73 -16.31 1.60
C LYS A 20 2.66 -14.87 1.08
N LEU A 21 2.72 -14.68 -0.24
CA LEU A 21 2.58 -13.38 -0.88
C LEU A 21 1.25 -12.70 -0.51
N VAL A 22 0.13 -13.42 -0.62
CA VAL A 22 -1.20 -12.90 -0.25
C VAL A 22 -1.24 -12.50 1.23
N TYR A 23 -0.64 -13.31 2.11
CA TYR A 23 -0.58 -13.00 3.54
C TYR A 23 0.20 -11.72 3.82
N GLU A 24 1.38 -11.55 3.19
CA GLU A 24 2.21 -10.34 3.32
C GLU A 24 1.47 -9.09 2.82
N ILE A 25 0.79 -9.17 1.67
CA ILE A 25 -0.02 -8.07 1.14
C ILE A 25 -1.16 -7.72 2.11
N ALA A 26 -1.84 -8.72 2.66
CA ALA A 26 -2.93 -8.49 3.62
C ALA A 26 -2.43 -7.84 4.92
N GLU A 27 -1.25 -8.25 5.41
CA GLU A 27 -0.63 -7.65 6.59
C GLU A 27 -0.24 -6.18 6.34
N LEU A 28 0.33 -5.88 5.18
CA LEU A 28 0.67 -4.52 4.77
C LEU A 28 -0.59 -3.65 4.63
N ALA A 29 -1.63 -4.16 3.95
CA ALA A 29 -2.89 -3.44 3.80
C ALA A 29 -3.54 -3.12 5.16
N LYS A 30 -3.48 -4.06 6.11
CA LYS A 30 -3.96 -3.84 7.47
C LYS A 30 -3.18 -2.73 8.17
N LYS A 31 -1.84 -2.75 8.11
CA LYS A 31 -1.00 -1.67 8.68
C LYS A 31 -1.34 -0.31 8.10
N LEU A 32 -1.52 -0.21 6.78
CA LEU A 32 -1.91 1.04 6.11
C LEU A 32 -3.26 1.57 6.60
N VAL A 33 -4.24 0.67 6.80
CA VAL A 33 -5.55 1.03 7.36
C VAL A 33 -5.42 1.50 8.80
N ASP A 34 -4.69 0.77 9.63
CA ASP A 34 -4.49 1.07 11.05
C ASP A 34 -3.80 2.44 11.21
N GLU A 35 -2.75 2.72 10.43
CA GLU A 35 -2.08 4.03 10.40
C GLU A 35 -3.01 5.17 9.96
N THR A 36 -3.84 4.92 8.95
CA THR A 36 -4.80 5.92 8.45
C THR A 36 -5.86 6.23 9.51
N GLN A 37 -6.33 5.21 10.25
CA GLN A 37 -7.28 5.39 11.34
C GLN A 37 -6.64 6.13 12.53
N MET A 38 -5.39 5.80 12.89
CA MET A 38 -4.67 6.51 13.94
C MET A 38 -4.41 7.98 13.60
N LYS A 39 -4.06 8.29 12.34
CA LYS A 39 -3.91 9.67 11.87
C LYS A 39 -5.21 10.44 11.97
N LYS A 40 -6.32 9.85 11.48
CA LYS A 40 -7.66 10.44 11.62
C LYS A 40 -8.05 10.72 13.07
N ALA A 41 -7.86 9.75 13.96
CA ALA A 41 -8.17 9.91 15.38
C ALA A 41 -7.32 11.00 16.05
N ARG A 42 -6.09 11.23 15.55
CA ARG A 42 -5.19 12.28 16.03
C ARG A 42 -5.57 13.66 15.47
N ASP A 43 -5.98 13.73 14.21
CA ASP A 43 -6.42 14.96 13.55
C ASP A 43 -7.76 15.46 14.14
N GLU A 44 -8.67 14.54 14.49
CA GLU A 44 -9.97 14.86 15.10
C GLU A 44 -9.84 15.45 16.53
N PHE A 45 -8.68 15.28 17.17
CA PHE A 45 -8.38 15.85 18.49
C PHE A 45 -7.65 17.22 18.42
N GLY A 46 -7.23 17.65 17.22
CA GLY A 46 -6.36 18.79 17.01
C GLY A 46 -6.86 19.76 15.93
N PHE A 47 -7.76 20.67 16.33
CA PHE A 47 -8.04 21.96 15.70
C PHE A 47 -8.69 21.94 14.29
N GLU A 48 -9.83 22.65 14.18
CA GLU A 48 -10.40 23.11 12.91
C GLU A 48 -9.37 23.98 12.16
N GLU A 49 -8.56 23.37 11.31
CA GLU A 49 -7.94 24.10 10.21
C GLU A 49 -8.15 23.27 8.96
N VAL A 50 -8.70 23.93 7.94
CA VAL A 50 -9.10 23.36 6.66
C VAL A 50 -7.92 22.61 6.05
N VAL A 51 -7.80 21.31 6.36
CA VAL A 51 -6.88 20.43 5.68
C VAL A 51 -7.49 20.30 4.29
N GLN A 52 -6.99 21.13 3.37
CA GLN A 52 -7.18 20.94 1.94
C GLN A 52 -7.10 19.45 1.71
N GLU A 53 -8.24 18.85 1.34
CA GLU A 53 -8.36 17.46 0.95
C GLU A 53 -7.34 17.26 -0.13
N SER A 54 -6.15 16.86 0.28
CA SER A 54 -5.04 16.59 -0.60
C SER A 54 -5.57 15.42 -1.37
N SER A 55 -5.98 15.69 -2.60
CA SER A 55 -6.70 14.79 -3.48
C SER A 55 -5.78 13.67 -3.98
N TYR A 56 -4.87 13.20 -3.13
CA TYR A 56 -4.41 11.83 -3.11
C TYR A 56 -5.68 10.99 -3.02
N LYS A 57 -6.16 10.59 -4.21
CA LYS A 57 -7.18 9.58 -4.36
C LYS A 57 -6.87 8.52 -3.32
N LYS A 58 -7.85 8.29 -2.46
CA LYS A 58 -7.78 7.33 -1.36
C LYS A 58 -7.68 5.95 -2.01
N GLU A 59 -6.48 5.59 -2.45
CA GLU A 59 -6.21 4.33 -3.12
C GLU A 59 -6.61 3.22 -2.18
N ASN A 60 -7.16 2.15 -2.75
CA ASN A 60 -7.57 1.01 -1.97
C ASN A 60 -6.32 0.51 -1.21
N PRO A 61 -6.39 0.31 0.11
CA PRO A 61 -5.25 -0.17 0.91
C PRO A 61 -4.59 -1.43 0.34
N VAL A 62 -5.37 -2.29 -0.33
CA VAL A 62 -4.87 -3.48 -1.01
C VAL A 62 -4.07 -3.12 -2.27
N GLU A 63 -4.55 -2.18 -3.07
CA GLU A 63 -3.82 -1.71 -4.26
C GLU A 63 -2.52 -1.02 -3.85
N HIS A 64 -2.55 -0.20 -2.80
CA HIS A 64 -1.35 0.42 -2.24
C HIS A 64 -0.37 -0.64 -1.71
N ALA A 65 -0.84 -1.64 -0.96
CA ALA A 65 0.00 -2.72 -0.47
C ALA A 65 0.66 -3.53 -1.61
N ILE A 66 -0.07 -3.79 -2.70
CA ILE A 66 0.48 -4.44 -3.90
C ILE A 66 1.62 -3.61 -4.50
N MET A 67 1.45 -2.29 -4.62
CA MET A 67 2.49 -1.41 -5.16
C MET A 67 3.73 -1.33 -4.25
N VAL A 68 3.54 -1.28 -2.93
CA VAL A 68 4.64 -1.31 -1.95
C VAL A 68 5.40 -2.62 -2.07
N LYS A 69 4.69 -3.76 -2.10
CA LYS A 69 5.30 -5.08 -2.22
C LYS A 69 6.06 -5.27 -3.53
N ALA A 70 5.56 -4.71 -4.63
CA ALA A 70 6.25 -4.68 -5.91
C ALA A 70 7.54 -3.86 -5.83
N SER A 71 7.49 -2.67 -5.23
CA SER A 71 8.66 -1.80 -5.07
C SER A 71 9.75 -2.44 -4.20
N GLU A 72 9.38 -3.22 -3.18
CA GLU A 72 10.34 -4.01 -2.38
C GLU A 72 11.06 -5.08 -3.21
N SER A 73 10.35 -5.66 -4.18
CA SER A 73 10.88 -6.73 -5.04
C SER A 73 11.77 -6.17 -6.16
N ASP A 74 11.48 -4.96 -6.63
CA ASP A 74 12.24 -4.26 -7.67
C ASP A 74 13.58 -3.68 -7.17
N ASN A 75 13.80 -3.56 -5.85
CA ASN A 75 15.01 -2.98 -5.25
C ASN A 75 16.28 -3.85 -5.35
N THR A 76 16.30 -4.84 -6.26
CA THR A 76 17.43 -5.76 -6.43
C THR A 76 18.59 -5.16 -7.26
N GLU A 77 18.47 -3.95 -7.85
CA GLU A 77 19.49 -3.40 -8.78
C GLU A 77 19.93 -1.92 -8.58
N LEU A 78 19.74 -1.30 -7.42
CA LEU A 78 20.31 0.04 -7.16
C LEU A 78 21.39 0.01 -6.08
N VAL A 79 22.50 -0.65 -6.41
CA VAL A 79 23.82 -0.38 -5.80
C VAL A 79 24.53 0.67 -6.65
N GLY A 80 24.55 1.90 -6.16
CA GLY A 80 25.48 2.95 -6.62
C GLY A 80 26.85 2.80 -5.99
#